data_AF-A0A9D6RRU7-F1
#
_entry.id   AF-A0A9D6RRU7-F1
#
_cell.length_a   1.000
_cell.length_b   1.000
_cell.length_c   1.000
_cell.angle_alpha   90.00
_cell.angle_beta   90.00
_cell.angle_gamma   90.00
#
_symmetry.space_group_name_H-M   'P 1'
#
loop_
_entity.id
_entity.type
_entity.pdbx_description
1 polymer ?
#
loop_
_entity_poly.entity_id
_entity_poly.type
_entity_poly.pdbx_seq_one_letter_code
_entity_poly.pdbx_strand_id
1 'polypeptide(L)'
;MSNTRVTVTLPSPLVRQIDRIERNRSRFVLEAIRHELERRRREQLWLSLENPHPESTIVEEEGLEDWCESLPEKEEDLVLPECVRPVQWTPEVGWELK
;
A
#
# COMPACT_ATOMS: atom_id res chain seq x y z
N MET A 1 16.36 -15.56 -4.53
CA MET A 1 16.47 -14.27 -5.28
C MET A 1 17.94 -13.96 -5.48
N SER A 2 18.37 -13.66 -6.70
CA SER A 2 19.76 -13.29 -7.00
C SER A 2 20.00 -11.82 -6.64
N ASN A 3 21.19 -11.53 -6.10
CA ASN A 3 21.59 -10.16 -5.80
C ASN A 3 22.19 -9.52 -7.05
N THR A 4 21.68 -8.35 -7.44
CA THR A 4 22.26 -7.49 -8.50
C THR A 4 23.04 -6.34 -7.85
N ARG A 5 24.26 -6.08 -8.31
CA ARG A 5 25.06 -4.94 -7.82
C ARG A 5 24.63 -3.65 -8.52
N VAL A 6 24.36 -2.62 -7.72
CA VAL A 6 24.05 -1.26 -8.19
C VAL A 6 25.09 -0.31 -7.62
N THR A 7 25.63 0.59 -8.45
CA THR A 7 26.56 1.64 -8.03
C THR A 7 25.88 2.99 -8.20
N VAL A 8 25.90 3.82 -7.15
CA VAL A 8 25.30 5.16 -7.16
C VAL A 8 26.31 6.19 -6.68
N THR A 9 26.25 7.38 -7.27
CA THR A 9 27.06 8.53 -6.84
C THR A 9 26.27 9.34 -5.82
N LEU A 10 26.81 9.50 -4.61
CA LEU A 10 26.22 10.28 -3.54
C LEU A 10 27.14 11.44 -3.15
N PRO A 11 26.59 12.58 -2.69
CA PRO A 11 27.40 13.67 -2.15
C PRO A 11 28.30 13.18 -1.01
N SER A 12 29.58 13.53 -1.03
CA SER A 12 30.53 13.13 0.01
C SER A 12 30.08 13.48 1.45
N PRO A 13 29.43 14.63 1.71
CA PRO A 13 28.89 14.90 3.05
C PRO A 13 27.87 13.86 3.53
N LEU A 14 27.03 13.34 2.62
CA LEU A 14 26.01 12.34 2.95
C LEU A 14 26.65 10.98 3.25
N VAL A 15 27.64 10.56 2.44
CA VAL A 15 28.39 9.33 2.70
C VAL A 15 29.06 9.38 4.07
N ARG A 16 29.66 10.53 4.44
CA ARG A 16 30.24 10.72 5.76
C ARG A 16 29.22 10.65 6.90
N GLN A 17 27.98 11.07 6.67
CA GLN A 17 26.92 10.92 7.68
C GLN A 17 26.54 9.45 7.87
N ILE A 18 26.39 8.70 6.77
CA ILE A 18 26.14 7.25 6.82
C ILE A 18 27.24 6.56 7.62
N ASP A 19 28.51 6.87 7.32
CA ASP A 19 29.68 6.29 8.01
C ASP A 19 29.73 6.54 9.51
N ARG A 20 29.13 7.64 9.99
CA ARG A 20 29.06 7.97 11.41
C ARG A 20 28.02 7.14 12.15
N ILE A 21 26.97 6.71 11.45
CA ILE A 21 25.82 6.01 12.03
C ILE A 21 25.99 4.51 11.91
N GLU A 22 26.40 4.03 10.73
CA GLU A 22 26.43 2.62 10.38
C GLU A 22 27.72 2.28 9.63
N ARG A 23 28.40 1.23 10.10
CA ARG A 23 29.65 0.75 9.50
C ARG A 23 29.38 0.00 8.19
N ASN A 24 28.21 -0.65 8.08
CA ASN A 24 27.76 -1.34 6.86
C ASN A 24 26.85 -0.45 6.01
N ARG A 25 27.45 0.34 5.11
CA ARG A 25 26.72 1.23 4.18
C ARG A 25 25.65 0.51 3.36
N SER A 26 25.95 -0.69 2.86
CA SER A 26 25.02 -1.46 2.03
C SER A 26 23.75 -1.83 2.80
N ARG A 27 23.90 -2.19 4.08
CA ARG A 27 22.77 -2.45 4.96
C ARG A 27 21.95 -1.19 5.19
N PHE A 28 22.60 -0.07 5.53
CA PHE A 28 21.92 1.21 5.73
C PHE A 28 21.09 1.60 4.49
N VAL A 29 21.69 1.52 3.30
CA VAL A 29 21.02 1.86 2.04
C VAL A 29 19.86 0.90 1.76
N LEU A 30 20.04 -0.41 2.00
CA LEU A 30 18.97 -1.39 1.83
C LEU A 30 17.76 -1.10 2.74
N GLU A 31 18.00 -0.84 4.03
CA GLU A 31 16.94 -0.52 4.98
C GLU A 31 16.24 0.80 4.61
N ALA A 32 17.01 1.84 4.25
CA ALA A 32 16.48 3.11 3.80
C ALA A 32 15.60 2.97 2.55
N ILE A 33 16.03 2.20 1.55
CA ILE A 33 15.25 1.94 0.34
C ILE A 33 13.95 1.19 0.67
N ARG A 34 14.00 0.17 1.55
CA ARG A 34 12.79 -0.54 1.97
C ARG A 34 11.77 0.40 2.63
N HIS A 35 12.23 1.25 3.53
CA HIS A 35 11.36 2.22 4.20
C HIS A 35 10.77 3.23 3.22
N GLU A 36 11.56 3.75 2.28
CA GLU A 36 11.08 4.71 1.28
C GLU A 36 10.09 4.08 0.29
N LEU A 37 10.32 2.83 -0.16
CA LEU A 37 9.37 2.11 -1.02
C LEU A 37 8.04 1.88 -0.31
N GLU A 38 8.06 1.49 0.97
CA GLU A 38 6.85 1.29 1.76
C GLU A 38 6.11 2.61 2.00
N ARG A 39 6.85 3.69 2.29
CA ARG A 39 6.28 5.04 2.40
C ARG A 39 5.58 5.45 1.11
N ARG A 40 6.24 5.33 -0.05
CA ARG A 40 5.64 5.69 -1.34
C ARG A 40 4.45 4.83 -1.70
N ARG A 41 4.50 3.53 -1.41
CA ARG A 41 3.34 2.64 -1.62
C ARG A 41 2.13 3.13 -0.82
N ARG A 42 2.32 3.51 0.45
CA ARG A 42 1.25 4.09 1.26
C ARG A 42 0.76 5.42 0.70
N GLU A 43 1.66 6.31 0.30
CA GLU A 43 1.28 7.60 -0.33
C GLU A 43 0.48 7.39 -1.62
N GLN A 44 0.84 6.40 -2.45
CA GLN A 44 0.07 6.05 -3.65
C GLN A 44 -1.30 5.48 -3.32
N LEU A 45 -1.40 4.65 -2.28
CA LEU A 45 -2.69 4.17 -1.79
C LEU A 45 -3.56 5.35 -1.34
N TRP A 46 -3.01 6.27 -0.55
CA TRP A 46 -3.71 7.48 -0.12
C TRP A 46 -4.21 8.31 -1.30
N LEU A 47 -3.37 8.55 -2.31
CA LEU A 47 -3.77 9.26 -3.53
C LEU A 47 -4.89 8.54 -4.29
N SER A 48 -4.86 7.21 -4.34
CA SER A 48 -5.90 6.40 -4.95
C SER A 48 -7.21 6.41 -4.16
N LEU A 49 -7.16 6.58 -2.84
CA LEU A 49 -8.34 6.70 -1.99
C LEU A 49 -8.94 8.10 -2.05
N GLU A 50 -8.11 9.13 -2.13
CA GLU A 50 -8.55 10.52 -2.33
C GLU A 50 -9.12 10.75 -3.74
N ASN A 51 -8.63 10.00 -4.72
CA ASN A 51 -9.08 10.06 -6.11
C ASN A 51 -9.48 8.64 -6.54
N PRO A 52 -10.62 8.12 -6.04
CA PRO A 52 -11.10 6.81 -6.44
C PRO A 52 -11.21 6.78 -7.96
N HIS A 53 -10.81 5.66 -8.56
CA HIS A 53 -10.94 5.51 -10.00
C HIS A 53 -12.42 5.68 -10.37
N PRO A 54 -12.77 6.32 -11.50
CA PRO A 54 -14.16 6.52 -11.87
C PRO A 54 -14.97 5.21 -11.92
N GLU A 55 -14.31 4.10 -12.29
CA GLU A 55 -14.89 2.75 -12.26
C GLU A 55 -15.16 2.24 -10.83
N SER A 56 -14.41 2.68 -9.82
CA SER A 56 -14.68 2.36 -8.41
C SER A 56 -15.96 3.01 -7.89
N THR A 57 -16.38 4.14 -8.47
CA THR A 57 -17.69 4.78 -8.19
C THR A 57 -18.86 3.91 -8.65
N ILE A 58 -18.68 3.13 -9.72
CA ILE A 58 -19.70 2.20 -10.22
C ILE A 58 -19.95 1.09 -9.19
N VAL A 59 -18.90 0.66 -8.49
CA VAL A 59 -18.96 -0.34 -7.40
C VAL A 59 -19.42 0.29 -6.08
N GLU A 60 -19.39 1.62 -5.93
CA GLU A 60 -19.92 2.29 -4.73
C GLU A 60 -21.46 2.35 -4.74
N GLU A 61 -22.07 2.38 -5.93
CA GLU A 61 -23.52 2.33 -6.10
C GLU A 61 -24.09 0.91 -5.94
N GLU A 62 -23.32 -0.12 -6.29
CA GLU A 62 -23.65 -1.52 -6.01
C GLU A 62 -23.27 -1.85 -4.56
N GLY A 63 -24.26 -2.04 -3.68
CA GLY A 63 -23.98 -2.52 -2.34
C GLY A 63 -23.28 -3.88 -2.36
N LEU A 64 -22.65 -4.28 -1.25
CA LEU A 64 -22.01 -5.61 -1.13
C LEU A 64 -22.99 -6.75 -1.51
N GLU A 65 -24.27 -6.58 -1.19
CA GLU A 65 -25.35 -7.52 -1.53
C GLU A 65 -25.57 -7.60 -3.04
N ASP A 66 -25.75 -6.47 -3.72
CA ASP A 66 -25.93 -6.41 -5.18
C ASP A 66 -24.70 -6.93 -5.93
N TRP A 67 -23.49 -6.65 -5.43
CA TRP A 67 -22.25 -7.19 -5.99
C TRP A 67 -22.15 -8.71 -5.81
N CYS A 68 -22.51 -9.25 -4.64
CA CYS A 68 -22.58 -10.69 -4.41
C CYS A 68 -23.59 -11.37 -5.35
N GLU A 69 -24.72 -10.72 -5.64
CA GLU A 69 -25.72 -11.23 -6.59
C GLU A 69 -25.24 -11.20 -8.06
N SER A 70 -24.25 -10.35 -8.38
CA SER A 70 -23.63 -10.26 -9.72
C SER A 70 -22.58 -11.35 -10.00
N LEU A 71 -22.18 -12.14 -9.00
CA LEU A 71 -21.15 -13.16 -9.13
C LEU A 71 -21.60 -14.32 -10.05
N PRO A 72 -20.68 -14.92 -10.82
CA PRO A 72 -20.99 -16.11 -11.60
C PRO A 72 -21.48 -17.28 -10.73
N GLU A 73 -22.45 -18.06 -11.23
CA GLU A 73 -22.90 -19.29 -10.56
C GLU A 73 -21.69 -20.15 -10.15
N LYS A 74 -21.56 -20.43 -8.84
CA LYS A 74 -20.48 -21.15 -8.11
C LYS A 74 -19.37 -20.31 -7.48
N GLU A 75 -19.38 -18.99 -7.59
CA GLU A 75 -18.45 -18.12 -6.86
C GLU A 75 -19.08 -17.48 -5.61
N GLU A 76 -20.40 -17.61 -5.44
CA GLU A 76 -21.18 -17.12 -4.29
C GLU A 76 -20.63 -17.64 -2.94
N ASP A 77 -20.25 -18.91 -2.87
CA ASP A 77 -19.73 -19.56 -1.65
C ASP A 77 -18.30 -19.13 -1.28
N LEU A 78 -17.60 -18.38 -2.14
CA LEU A 78 -16.24 -17.88 -1.88
C LEU A 78 -16.24 -16.59 -1.07
N VAL A 79 -17.40 -15.94 -0.97
CA VAL A 79 -17.61 -14.74 -0.17
C VAL A 79 -18.49 -15.13 1.00
N LEU A 80 -18.03 -14.85 2.23
CA LEU A 80 -18.81 -15.03 3.45
C LEU A 80 -19.20 -13.64 3.97
N PRO A 81 -20.35 -13.07 3.57
CA PRO A 81 -20.76 -11.72 3.96
C PRO A 81 -20.77 -11.52 5.48
N GLU A 82 -21.12 -12.57 6.24
CA GLU A 82 -21.13 -12.60 7.70
C GLU A 82 -19.74 -12.44 8.34
N CYS A 83 -18.67 -12.66 7.57
CA CYS A 83 -17.30 -12.49 7.99
C CYS A 83 -16.73 -11.11 7.60
N VAL A 84 -17.48 -10.30 6.85
CA VAL A 84 -17.07 -8.95 6.44
C VAL A 84 -17.43 -7.97 7.55
N ARG A 85 -16.52 -7.06 7.87
CA ARG A 85 -16.83 -5.90 8.71
C ARG A 85 -16.84 -4.66 7.84
N PRO A 86 -17.95 -3.92 7.81
CA PRO A 86 -17.99 -2.70 7.03
C PRO A 86 -16.98 -1.73 7.62
N VAL A 87 -16.24 -1.05 6.74
CA VAL A 87 -15.31 0.01 7.12
C VAL A 87 -15.72 1.27 6.40
N GLN A 88 -15.56 2.41 7.07
CA GLN A 88 -15.68 3.72 6.47
C GLN A 88 -14.36 4.45 6.61
N TRP A 89 -14.08 5.33 5.67
CA TRP A 89 -12.93 6.20 5.77
C TRP A 89 -13.35 7.54 6.38
N THR A 90 -12.63 8.01 7.40
CA THR A 90 -12.80 9.36 7.96
C THR A 90 -11.48 10.14 7.90
N PRO A 91 -11.52 11.48 7.68
CA PRO A 91 -10.32 12.30 7.65
C PRO A 91 -9.50 12.26 8.94
N GLU A 92 -10.14 12.08 10.10
CA GLU A 92 -9.46 12.10 11.40
C GLU A 92 -8.80 10.76 11.77
N VAL A 93 -9.36 9.63 11.34
CA VAL A 93 -8.96 8.29 11.81
C VAL A 93 -8.40 7.40 10.69
N GLY A 94 -8.75 7.70 9.43
CA GLY A 94 -8.49 6.82 8.29
C GLY A 94 -9.57 5.75 8.16
N TRP A 95 -9.19 4.51 7.85
CA TRP A 95 -10.14 3.38 7.83
C TRP A 95 -10.55 3.00 9.24
N GLU A 96 -11.84 3.18 9.55
CA GLU A 96 -12.46 2.73 10.79
C GLU A 96 -13.61 1.78 10.48
N LEU A 97 -13.99 0.96 11.47
CA LEU A 97 -15.17 0.13 11.35
C LEU A 97 -16.41 1.03 11.30
N LYS A 98 -17.29 0.79 10.33
CA LYS A 98 -18.59 1.45 10.23
C LYS A 98 -19.55 0.91 11.28
#